data_AF-A0A350LMD4-F1
#
_entry.id   AF-A0A350LMD4-F1
#
_cell.length_a   1.000
_cell.length_b   1.000
_cell.length_c   1.000
_cell.angle_alpha   90.00
_cell.angle_beta   90.00
_cell.angle_gamma   90.00
#
_symmetry.space_group_name_H-M   'P 1'
#
loop_
_entity.id
_entity.type
_entity.pdbx_description
1 polymer ?
#
loop_
_entity_poly.entity_id
_entity_poly.type
_entity_poly.pdbx_seq_one_letter_code
_entity_poly.pdbx_strand_id
1 'polypeptide(L)' 'MSAPAAEIKKGRKFDQVLEGARRVFMRDGFEGASVDEIAREAQVSKATLYSYFP' A
#
# COMPACT_ATOMS: atom_id res chain seq x y z
N MET A 1 -8.42 -2.85 -22.25
CA MET A 1 -7.27 -1.94 -22.35
C MET A 1 -6.46 -2.07 -21.07
N SER A 2 -5.28 -2.68 -21.11
CA SER A 2 -4.39 -2.75 -19.95
C SER A 2 -3.79 -1.36 -19.74
N ALA A 3 -3.97 -0.78 -18.55
CA ALA A 3 -3.25 0.43 -18.18
C ALA A 3 -1.74 0.20 -18.38
N PRO A 4 -0.97 1.16 -18.92
CA PRO A 4 0.47 1.02 -19.00
C PRO A 4 0.96 0.78 -17.57
N ALA A 5 1.73 -0.29 -17.36
CA ALA A 5 2.31 -0.58 -16.06
C ALA A 5 3.22 0.61 -15.70
N ALA A 6 2.69 1.55 -14.92
CA ALA A 6 3.47 2.64 -14.38
C ALA A 6 4.68 2.00 -13.70
N GLU A 7 5.87 2.42 -14.08
CA GLU A 7 7.12 1.84 -13.61
C GLU A 7 7.20 2.05 -12.09
N ILE A 8 6.77 1.05 -11.31
CA ILE A 8 6.70 1.14 -9.85
C ILE A 8 8.13 1.29 -9.34
N LYS A 9 8.49 2.49 -8.90
CA LYS A 9 9.80 2.77 -8.31
C LYS A 9 9.91 2.12 -6.94
N LYS A 10 10.33 0.86 -6.89
CA LYS A 10 10.60 0.12 -5.65
C LYS A 10 11.71 0.82 -4.87
N GLY A 11 11.38 1.35 -3.69
CA GLY A 11 12.30 2.03 -2.79
C GLY A 11 11.71 2.06 -1.37
N ARG A 12 12.35 2.76 -0.43
CA ARG A 12 12.00 2.71 1.00
C ARG A 12 10.50 2.87 1.30
N LYS A 13 9.80 3.75 0.56
CA LYS A 13 8.34 3.95 0.73
C LYS A 13 7.50 2.78 0.23
N PHE A 14 7.94 2.08 -0.82
CA PHE A 14 7.32 0.85 -1.29
C PHE A 14 7.37 -0.23 -0.21
N ASP A 15 8.56 -0.45 0.38
CA ASP A 15 8.74 -1.46 1.44
C ASP A 15 7.94 -1.11 2.70
N GLN A 16 7.86 0.18 3.05
CA GLN A 16 7.03 0.65 4.17
C GLN A 16 5.54 0.33 3.97
N VAL A 17 5.01 0.54 2.76
CA VAL A 17 3.62 0.21 2.44
C VAL A 17 3.39 -1.28 2.51
N LEU A 18 4.31 -2.09 1.98
CA LEU A 18 4.22 -3.56 2.02
C LEU A 18 4.20 -4.09 3.46
N GLU A 19 5.09 -3.58 4.32
CA GLU A 19 5.14 -3.97 5.72
C GLU A 19 3.92 -3.51 6.51
N GLY A 20 3.41 -2.30 6.24
CA GLY A 20 2.18 -1.81 6.86
C GLY A 20 0.96 -2.65 6.42
N ALA A 21 0.84 -2.92 5.11
CA ALA A 21 -0.22 -3.75 4.56
C ALA A 21 -0.20 -5.15 5.16
N ARG A 22 0.97 -5.78 5.27
CA ARG A 22 1.13 -7.10 5.90
C ARG A 22 0.60 -7.11 7.33
N ARG A 23 0.91 -6.09 8.14
CA ARG A 23 0.42 -6.00 9.53
C ARG A 23 -1.09 -5.83 9.60
N VAL A 24 -1.67 -4.96 8.78
CA VAL A 24 -3.13 -4.74 8.75
C VAL A 24 -3.84 -6.02 8.31
N PHE A 25 -3.43 -6.63 7.19
CA PHE A 25 -4.05 -7.87 6.73
C PHE A 25 -3.92 -9.03 7.72
N MET A 26 -2.79 -9.16 8.43
CA MET A 26 -2.64 -10.17 9.47
C MET A 26 -3.52 -9.92 10.70
N ARG A 27 -3.80 -8.66 11.03
CA ARG A 27 -4.62 -8.28 12.18
C ARG A 27 -6.12 -8.37 11.89
N ASP A 28 -6.53 -7.88 10.73
CA ASP A 28 -7.94 -7.59 10.44
C ASP A 28 -8.52 -8.48 9.33
N GLY A 29 -7.68 -9.32 8.69
CA GLY A 29 -8.05 -10.06 7.49
C GLY A 29 -8.18 -9.15 6.25
N PHE A 30 -8.49 -9.75 5.11
CA PHE A 30 -8.63 -8.98 3.85
C PHE A 30 -9.91 -8.14 3.80
N GLU A 31 -11.03 -8.66 4.31
CA GLU A 31 -12.32 -7.96 4.29
C GLU A 31 -12.36 -6.79 5.29
N GLY A 32 -11.66 -6.92 6.42
CA GLY A 32 -11.61 -5.90 7.47
C GLY A 32 -10.55 -4.82 7.24
N ALA A 33 -9.61 -5.03 6.32
CA ALA A 33 -8.54 -4.10 6.03
C ALA A 33 -9.00 -2.97 5.08
N SER A 34 -8.61 -1.73 5.40
CA SER A 34 -8.83 -0.58 4.53
C SER A 34 -7.53 0.06 4.03
N VAL A 35 -7.58 0.70 2.86
CA VAL A 35 -6.43 1.45 2.31
C VAL A 35 -6.00 2.58 3.26
N ASP A 36 -6.96 3.21 3.93
CA ASP A 36 -6.75 4.25 4.94
C ASP A 36 -5.89 3.75 6.09
N GLU A 37 -6.24 2.57 6.62
CA GLU A 37 -5.50 1.96 7.72
C GLU A 37 -4.11 1.51 7.28
N ILE A 38 -3.98 0.96 6.07
CA ILE A 38 -2.67 0.58 5.52
C ILE A 38 -1.78 1.82 5.38
N ALA A 39 -2.28 2.92 4.82
CA ALA A 39 -1.54 4.15 4.68
C ALA A 39 -1.11 4.72 6.05
N ARG A 40 -2.01 4.68 7.04
CA ARG A 40 -1.74 5.11 8.42
C ARG A 40 -0.66 4.23 9.08
N GLU A 41 -0.80 2.91 8.99
CA GLU A 41 0.13 1.92 9.57
C GLU A 41 1.53 1.99 8.92
N ALA A 42 1.59 2.25 7.62
CA ALA A 42 2.83 2.43 6.87
C ALA A 42 3.44 3.84 7.02
N GLN A 43 2.76 4.77 7.72
CA GLN A 43 3.16 6.17 7.85
C GLN A 43 3.42 6.86 6.50
N VAL A 44 2.48 6.66 5.56
CA VAL A 44 2.49 7.31 4.24
C VAL A 44 1.14 7.96 3.95
N SER A 45 1.12 8.84 2.96
CA SER A 45 -0.16 9.35 2.44
C SER A 45 -0.82 8.32 1.52
N LYS A 46 -2.14 8.37 1.36
CA LYS A 46 -2.86 7.59 0.34
C LYS A 46 -2.32 7.83 -1.07
N ALA A 47 -2.00 9.07 -1.41
CA ALA A 47 -1.43 9.40 -2.71
C ALA A 47 -0.08 8.70 -2.94
N THR A 48 0.75 8.61 -1.89
CA THR A 48 2.00 7.84 -1.91
C THR A 48 1.71 6.35 -2.12
N LEU A 49 0.72 5.77 -1.44
CA LEU A 49 0.32 4.38 -1.63
C LEU A 49 -0.11 4.11 -3.08
N TYR A 50 -1.04 4.90 -3.62
CA TYR A 50 -1.53 4.74 -5.00
C TYR A 50 -0.46 5.02 -6.07
N SER A 51 0.59 5.80 -5.75
CA SER A 51 1.72 5.96 -6.67
C SER A 51 2.53 4.68 -6.89
N TYR A 52 2.41 3.72 -5.97
CA TYR A 52 3.10 2.43 -6.02
C TYR A 52 2.19 1.25 -6.35
N PHE A 53 0.90 1.35 -6.02
CA PHE A 53 -0.09 0.28 -6.16
C PHE A 53 -1.36 0.86 -6.84
N PRO A 54 -1.37 0.96 -8.18
CA PRO A 54 -2.51 1.46 -8.95
C PRO A 54 -3.69 0.50 -8.98
#